data_AF-A0A6J1AWV4-F1
#
_entry.id   AF-A0A6J1AWV4-F1
#
_cell.length_a   1.000
_cell.length_b   1.000
_cell.length_c   1.000
_cell.angle_alpha   90.00
_cell.angle_beta   90.00
_cell.angle_gamma   90.00
#
_symmetry.space_group_name_H-M   'P 1'
#
loop_
_entity.id
_entity.type
_entity.pdbx_description
1 polymer ?
#
loop_
_entity_poly.entity_id
_entity_poly.type
_entity_poly.pdbx_seq_one_letter_code
_entity_poly.pdbx_strand_id
1 'polypeptide(L)'
;MEPTNVDCSAERKKSLRARYFYGLIFFIINLTAWFIRDYGQSVLPRLYYRKACGVGGSDCFHTMGVLRVSLGCFIFFFLMFLTTFSTRKLFETCSKWHSGWWALKFVLLVVSIVVPFFLPPDFIQIYGEVARIGAGIFLLLQLISVIEFIGWWNNNWAPDEQRKRSCFFALFTSTIFYVASICGIVSMYYFYAPRPACSLNIFFITWTAILLIVMMAMSLHSKVNRGLLSSGIMASYVVFLCWSAIRSEPADEKCKLEKPKDGHGDWTTILGFLIAIGAIVMATFSTGIDSKSFQFRKDEVKLEDDIRYNYGFFHMIFSLGAMYFAMLFISWNLENSARKWSIDVGWTSTWVKIINEWFAATIYMWKLIAPVVKQPRVINHEESVQQINDSTLP
;
A
#
# COMPACT_ATOMS: atom_id res chain seq x y z
N MET A 1 20.05 19.94 31.04
CA MET A 1 20.58 18.60 31.32
C MET A 1 20.48 17.83 30.03
N GLU A 2 21.60 17.48 29.39
CA GLU A 2 21.57 16.62 28.21
C GLU A 2 21.11 15.21 28.60
N PRO A 3 20.21 14.58 27.83
CA PRO A 3 19.74 13.23 28.13
C PRO A 3 20.87 12.21 28.00
N THR A 4 20.93 11.23 28.90
CA THR A 4 21.95 10.18 28.83
C THR A 4 21.64 9.18 27.70
N ASN A 5 22.65 8.48 27.19
CA ASN A 5 22.45 7.45 26.14
C ASN A 5 21.47 6.35 26.59
N VAL A 6 21.46 6.03 27.90
CA VAL A 6 20.52 5.08 28.51
C VAL A 6 19.07 5.58 28.41
N ASP A 7 18.82 6.86 28.69
CA ASP A 7 17.49 7.48 28.58
C ASP A 7 17.00 7.50 27.12
N CYS A 8 17.88 7.86 26.19
CA CYS A 8 17.60 7.84 24.75
C CYS A 8 17.19 6.45 24.27
N SER A 9 17.90 5.40 24.70
CA SER A 9 17.61 4.00 24.34
C SER A 9 16.25 3.55 24.88
N ALA A 10 15.91 3.90 26.12
CA ALA A 10 14.64 3.55 26.74
C ALA A 10 13.44 4.20 26.03
N GLU A 11 13.49 5.51 25.78
CA GLU A 11 12.42 6.23 25.07
C GLU A 11 12.29 5.76 23.60
N ARG A 12 13.41 5.44 22.94
CA ARG A 12 13.40 4.85 21.60
C ARG A 12 12.67 3.51 21.57
N LYS A 13 12.92 2.62 22.53
CA LYS A 13 12.21 1.33 22.64
C LYS A 13 10.71 1.54 22.87
N LYS A 14 10.33 2.53 23.68
CA LYS A 14 8.92 2.88 23.94
C LYS A 14 8.21 3.36 22.68
N SER A 15 8.85 4.24 21.90
CA SER A 15 8.35 4.69 20.59
C SER A 15 8.23 3.54 19.58
N LEU A 16 9.20 2.62 19.54
CA LEU A 16 9.13 1.43 18.69
C LEU A 16 7.95 0.53 19.06
N ARG A 17 7.72 0.30 20.36
CA ARG A 17 6.56 -0.47 20.85
C ARG A 17 5.23 0.20 20.52
N ALA A 18 5.15 1.53 20.59
CA ALA A 18 3.93 2.28 20.30
C ALA A 18 3.38 2.01 18.89
N ARG A 19 4.25 1.84 17.88
CA ARG A 19 3.84 1.49 16.51
C ARG A 19 3.01 0.22 16.44
N TYR A 20 3.42 -0.82 17.16
CA TYR A 20 2.72 -2.10 17.18
C TYR A 20 1.35 -1.98 17.84
N PHE A 21 1.20 -1.16 18.88
CA PHE A 21 -0.10 -0.85 19.45
C PHE A 21 -1.02 -0.14 18.46
N TYR A 22 -0.52 0.84 17.70
CA TYR A 22 -1.31 1.48 16.63
C TYR A 22 -1.67 0.50 15.51
N GLY A 23 -0.75 -0.38 15.13
CA GLY A 23 -1.03 -1.49 14.19
C GLY A 23 -2.14 -2.42 14.68
N LEU A 24 -2.11 -2.79 15.97
CA LEU A 24 -3.13 -3.61 16.61
C LEU A 24 -4.48 -2.89 16.68
N ILE A 25 -4.50 -1.60 17.04
CA ILE A 25 -5.71 -0.77 17.03
C ILE A 25 -6.32 -0.75 15.62
N PHE A 26 -5.50 -0.50 14.60
CA PHE A 26 -5.95 -0.48 13.20
C PHE A 26 -6.50 -1.84 12.77
N PHE A 27 -5.87 -2.95 13.16
CA PHE A 27 -6.38 -4.30 12.92
C PHE A 27 -7.74 -4.55 13.57
N ILE A 28 -7.91 -4.20 14.85
CA ILE A 28 -9.18 -4.34 15.57
C ILE A 28 -10.28 -3.51 14.91
N ILE A 29 -9.96 -2.29 14.45
CA ILE A 29 -10.91 -1.44 13.73
C ILE A 29 -11.33 -2.07 12.40
N ASN A 30 -10.41 -2.68 11.64
CA ASN A 30 -10.74 -3.39 10.41
C ASN A 30 -11.68 -4.58 10.68
N LEU A 31 -11.44 -5.36 11.75
CA LEU A 31 -12.35 -6.42 12.18
C LEU A 31 -13.72 -5.88 12.60
N THR A 32 -13.75 -4.72 13.26
CA THR A 32 -15.00 -4.05 13.67
C THR A 32 -15.79 -3.55 12.46
N ALA A 33 -15.11 -2.96 11.46
CA ALA A 33 -15.71 -2.56 10.20
C ALA A 33 -16.31 -3.76 9.46
N TRP A 34 -15.60 -4.89 9.45
CA TRP A 34 -16.09 -6.13 8.87
C TRP A 34 -17.32 -6.64 9.61
N PHE A 35 -17.27 -6.71 10.94
CA PHE A 35 -18.38 -7.17 11.76
C PHE A 35 -19.64 -6.32 11.53
N ILE A 36 -19.50 -4.99 11.51
CA ILE A 36 -20.61 -4.07 11.24
C ILE A 36 -21.15 -4.24 9.82
N ARG A 37 -20.29 -4.46 8.82
CA ARG A 37 -20.70 -4.69 7.43
C ARG A 37 -21.53 -5.95 7.27
N ASP A 38 -21.06 -7.07 7.82
CA ASP A 38 -21.63 -8.40 7.56
C ASP A 38 -22.73 -8.79 8.58
N TYR A 39 -22.72 -8.20 9.78
CA TYR A 39 -23.63 -8.56 10.88
C TYR A 39 -24.36 -7.36 11.51
N GLY A 40 -24.02 -6.11 11.15
CA GLY A 40 -24.59 -4.94 11.83
C GLY A 40 -26.11 -4.81 11.70
N GLN A 41 -26.73 -5.41 10.68
CA GLN A 41 -28.18 -5.40 10.48
C GLN A 41 -28.97 -6.10 11.61
N SER A 42 -28.36 -7.07 12.30
CA SER A 42 -28.99 -7.76 13.43
C SER A 42 -28.82 -7.03 14.76
N VAL A 43 -27.88 -6.08 14.84
CA VAL A 43 -27.46 -5.42 16.09
C VAL A 43 -27.95 -3.96 16.19
N LEU A 44 -28.08 -3.24 15.07
CA LEU A 44 -28.40 -1.80 15.07
C LEU A 44 -29.90 -1.51 14.85
N PRO A 45 -30.49 -0.48 15.50
CA PRO A 45 -31.92 -0.18 15.40
C PRO A 45 -32.37 0.18 13.98
N ARG A 46 -33.32 -0.59 13.44
CA ARG A 46 -33.84 -0.45 12.05
C ARG A 46 -34.43 0.92 11.69
N LEU A 47 -34.87 1.72 12.67
CA LEU A 47 -35.69 2.93 12.44
C LEU A 47 -34.91 4.13 11.86
N TYR A 48 -33.68 4.41 12.30
CA TYR A 48 -32.90 5.56 11.81
C TYR A 48 -32.42 5.36 10.36
N TYR A 49 -32.09 4.11 9.99
CA TYR A 49 -31.51 3.77 8.69
C TYR A 49 -32.55 3.55 7.59
N ARG A 50 -33.77 3.11 7.91
CA ARG A 50 -34.85 2.95 6.92
C ARG A 50 -35.24 4.27 6.25
N LYS A 51 -35.06 5.40 6.94
CA LYS A 51 -35.31 6.75 6.40
C LYS A 51 -34.18 7.24 5.48
N ALA A 52 -32.96 6.71 5.65
CA ALA A 52 -31.76 7.08 4.91
C ALA A 52 -31.56 6.27 3.61
N CYS A 53 -31.88 4.98 3.64
CA CYS A 53 -31.57 4.05 2.55
C CYS A 53 -32.75 3.73 1.62
N GLY A 54 -33.93 4.32 1.85
CA GLY A 54 -35.12 4.10 1.01
C GLY A 54 -35.55 2.62 0.92
N VAL A 55 -36.20 2.25 -0.20
CA VAL A 55 -36.77 0.91 -0.44
C VAL A 55 -35.69 -0.16 -0.71
N GLY A 56 -34.44 0.22 -1.03
CA GLY A 56 -33.28 -0.68 -1.25
C GLY A 56 -32.63 -1.21 0.05
N GLY A 57 -33.44 -1.45 1.08
CA GLY A 57 -33.13 -1.38 2.51
C GLY A 57 -32.08 -2.32 3.15
N SER A 58 -31.21 -3.00 2.40
CA SER A 58 -30.10 -3.80 2.95
C SER A 58 -28.72 -3.35 2.47
N ASP A 59 -28.62 -2.96 1.20
CA ASP A 59 -27.33 -2.77 0.52
C ASP A 59 -26.62 -1.50 0.96
N CYS A 60 -27.39 -0.42 1.12
CA CYS A 60 -26.92 0.85 1.67
C CYS A 60 -26.43 0.71 3.12
N PHE A 61 -26.96 -0.23 3.92
CA PHE A 61 -26.52 -0.40 5.31
C PHE A 61 -25.06 -0.87 5.42
N HIS A 62 -24.65 -1.80 4.56
CA HIS A 62 -23.31 -2.40 4.59
C HIS A 62 -22.25 -1.32 4.30
N THR A 63 -22.42 -0.60 3.20
CA THR A 63 -21.54 0.49 2.77
C THR A 63 -21.46 1.58 3.83
N MET A 64 -22.62 2.01 4.33
CA MET A 64 -22.72 3.11 5.29
C MET A 64 -22.18 2.76 6.68
N GLY A 65 -22.22 1.48 7.08
CA GLY A 65 -21.60 1.00 8.31
C GLY A 65 -20.08 1.03 8.24
N VAL A 66 -19.50 0.51 7.15
CA VAL A 66 -18.04 0.54 6.91
C VAL A 66 -17.52 1.97 6.87
N LEU A 67 -18.18 2.86 6.13
CA LEU A 67 -17.76 4.25 5.97
C LEU A 67 -17.75 5.01 7.31
N ARG A 68 -18.68 4.72 8.23
CA ARG A 68 -18.69 5.33 9.57
C ARG A 68 -17.51 4.87 10.44
N VAL A 69 -17.24 3.56 10.46
CA VAL A 69 -16.10 3.01 11.21
C VAL A 69 -14.79 3.54 10.63
N SER A 70 -14.68 3.60 9.31
CA SER A 70 -13.56 4.19 8.60
C SER A 70 -13.38 5.67 8.92
N LEU A 71 -14.45 6.47 8.90
CA LEU A 71 -14.39 7.89 9.25
C LEU A 71 -13.88 8.08 10.68
N GLY A 72 -14.33 7.26 11.63
CA GLY A 72 -13.85 7.35 13.00
C GLY A 72 -12.37 6.97 13.14
N CYS A 73 -11.93 5.97 12.40
CA CYS A 73 -10.52 5.61 12.30
C CYS A 73 -9.68 6.74 11.69
N PHE A 74 -10.16 7.33 10.59
CA PHE A 74 -9.56 8.48 9.94
C PHE A 74 -9.42 9.65 10.92
N ILE A 75 -10.49 10.04 11.63
CA ILE A 75 -10.46 11.13 12.61
C ILE A 75 -9.41 10.86 13.69
N PHE A 76 -9.39 9.65 14.26
CA PHE A 76 -8.42 9.30 15.30
C PHE A 76 -6.97 9.46 14.81
N PHE A 77 -6.62 8.84 13.69
CA PHE A 77 -5.25 8.91 13.15
C PHE A 77 -4.90 10.29 12.60
N PHE A 78 -5.86 11.04 12.07
CA PHE A 78 -5.65 12.40 11.60
C PHE A 78 -5.40 13.37 12.76
N LEU A 79 -6.12 13.24 13.89
CA LEU A 79 -5.83 14.00 15.11
C LEU A 79 -4.45 13.66 15.69
N MET A 80 -4.07 12.37 15.65
CA MET A 80 -2.73 11.94 16.01
C MET A 80 -1.67 12.54 15.06
N PHE A 81 -1.96 12.66 13.77
CA PHE A 81 -1.10 13.34 12.81
C PHE A 81 -0.92 14.81 13.15
N LEU A 82 -2.01 15.56 13.34
CA LEU A 82 -1.96 17.00 13.66
C LEU A 82 -1.17 17.28 14.94
N THR A 83 -1.29 16.42 15.95
CA THR A 83 -0.59 16.58 17.25
C THR A 83 0.87 16.14 17.22
N THR A 84 1.33 15.41 16.19
CA THR A 84 2.69 14.86 16.10
C THR A 84 3.46 15.23 14.83
N PHE A 85 2.87 16.03 13.93
CA PHE A 85 3.46 16.43 12.65
C PHE A 85 4.82 17.13 12.79
N SER A 86 4.99 17.98 13.81
CA SER A 86 6.22 18.75 14.01
C SER A 86 7.28 18.05 14.85
N THR A 87 7.06 16.81 15.30
CA THR A 87 7.98 16.14 16.21
C THR A 87 9.28 15.73 15.53
N ARG A 88 10.43 16.13 16.11
CA ARG A 88 11.76 15.76 15.60
C ARG A 88 12.60 15.01 16.63
N LYS A 89 12.49 15.36 17.91
CA LYS A 89 13.27 14.77 19.00
C LYS A 89 12.47 13.84 19.91
N LEU A 90 13.15 12.91 20.56
CA LEU A 90 12.56 11.89 21.45
C LEU A 90 11.96 12.47 22.75
N PHE A 91 12.52 13.57 23.28
CA PHE A 91 12.13 14.13 24.58
C PHE A 91 11.04 15.22 24.50
N GLU A 92 10.60 15.59 23.29
CA GLU A 92 9.52 16.54 23.10
C GLU A 92 8.18 16.04 23.68
N THR A 93 7.33 16.96 24.12
CA THR A 93 6.00 16.64 24.66
C THR A 93 5.16 15.85 23.65
N CYS A 94 5.24 16.17 22.37
CA CYS A 94 4.55 15.44 21.30
C CYS A 94 5.05 13.99 21.16
N SER A 95 6.32 13.71 21.45
CA SER A 95 6.86 12.34 21.47
C SER A 95 6.32 11.54 22.66
N LYS A 96 6.20 12.19 23.83
CA LYS A 96 5.54 11.59 25.01
C LYS A 96 4.06 11.33 24.74
N TRP A 97 3.37 12.24 24.06
CA TRP A 97 2.01 12.02 23.56
C TRP A 97 1.98 10.82 22.62
N HIS A 98 2.84 10.74 21.59
CA HIS A 98 2.89 9.61 20.66
C HIS A 98 3.08 8.25 21.34
N SER A 99 4.01 8.16 22.30
CA SER A 99 4.46 6.88 22.86
C SER A 99 3.78 6.50 24.19
N GLY A 100 3.10 7.45 24.84
CA GLY A 100 2.48 7.28 26.16
C GLY A 100 0.99 7.57 26.17
N TRP A 101 0.48 8.09 27.29
CA TRP A 101 -0.87 8.65 27.48
C TRP A 101 -2.00 7.81 26.85
N TRP A 102 -1.89 6.48 26.98
CA TRP A 102 -2.78 5.52 26.32
C TRP A 102 -4.24 5.62 26.79
N ALA A 103 -4.48 5.96 28.05
CA ALA A 103 -5.84 6.16 28.57
C ALA A 103 -6.57 7.30 27.82
N LEU A 104 -5.92 8.46 27.65
CA LEU A 104 -6.48 9.59 26.91
C LEU A 104 -6.70 9.26 25.43
N LYS A 105 -5.77 8.53 24.82
CA LYS A 105 -5.94 8.05 23.43
C LYS A 105 -7.07 7.05 23.28
N PHE A 106 -7.27 6.19 24.28
CA PHE A 106 -8.37 5.24 24.26
C PHE A 106 -9.72 5.99 24.29
N VAL A 107 -9.85 7.00 25.16
CA VAL A 107 -11.03 7.88 25.17
C VAL A 107 -11.18 8.59 23.81
N LEU A 108 -10.10 9.15 23.28
CA LEU A 108 -10.11 9.80 21.96
C LEU A 108 -10.54 8.85 20.84
N LEU A 109 -10.06 7.61 20.87
CA LEU A 109 -10.42 6.57 19.91
C LEU A 109 -11.90 6.21 19.99
N VAL A 110 -12.42 5.97 21.20
CA VAL A 110 -13.83 5.63 21.42
C VAL A 110 -14.72 6.77 20.91
N VAL A 111 -14.41 8.02 21.30
CA VAL A 111 -15.15 9.20 20.81
C VAL A 111 -15.09 9.29 19.28
N SER A 112 -13.90 9.13 18.69
CA SER A 112 -13.73 9.20 17.23
C SER A 112 -14.54 8.12 16.50
N ILE A 113 -14.64 6.90 17.05
CA ILE A 113 -15.44 5.82 16.46
C ILE A 113 -16.94 6.08 16.61
N VAL A 114 -17.37 6.64 17.75
CA VAL A 114 -18.79 6.84 18.08
C VAL A 114 -19.41 8.03 17.34
N VAL A 115 -18.69 9.16 17.20
CA VAL A 115 -19.19 10.39 16.57
C VAL A 115 -19.79 10.17 15.15
N PRO A 116 -19.14 9.43 14.23
CA PRO A 116 -19.68 9.14 12.89
C PRO A 116 -21.07 8.48 12.86
N PHE A 117 -21.47 7.78 13.93
CA PHE A 117 -22.80 7.15 13.99
C PHE A 117 -23.93 8.15 14.19
N PHE A 118 -23.63 9.34 14.69
CA PHE A 118 -24.58 10.44 14.83
C PHE A 118 -24.66 11.34 13.59
N LEU A 119 -23.77 11.16 12.61
CA LEU A 119 -23.73 11.99 11.41
C LEU A 119 -24.83 11.61 10.41
N PRO A 120 -25.42 12.61 9.70
CA PRO A 120 -26.38 12.37 8.65
C PRO A 120 -25.81 11.52 7.51
N PRO A 121 -26.65 10.73 6.81
CA PRO A 121 -26.22 9.89 5.68
C PRO A 121 -25.48 10.66 4.58
N ASP A 122 -25.96 11.85 4.23
CA ASP A 122 -25.38 12.68 3.15
C ASP A 122 -23.92 13.02 3.43
N PHE A 123 -23.57 13.29 4.69
CA PHE A 123 -22.19 13.55 5.10
C PHE A 123 -21.30 12.32 4.91
N ILE A 124 -21.82 11.13 5.20
CA ILE A 124 -21.08 9.87 5.05
C ILE A 124 -20.86 9.53 3.58
N GLN A 125 -21.80 9.86 2.69
CA GLN A 125 -21.60 9.71 1.25
C GLN A 125 -20.51 10.66 0.72
N ILE A 126 -20.54 11.94 1.14
CA ILE A 126 -19.47 12.90 0.82
C ILE A 126 -18.13 12.36 1.32
N TYR A 127 -18.07 11.85 2.55
CA TYR A 127 -16.86 11.21 3.05
C TYR A 127 -16.43 10.02 2.18
N GLY A 128 -17.35 9.18 1.71
CA GLY A 128 -17.00 8.05 0.84
C GLY A 128 -16.36 8.49 -0.48
N GLU A 129 -16.81 9.59 -1.08
CA GLU A 129 -16.18 10.20 -2.26
C GLU A 129 -14.77 10.73 -1.95
N VAL A 130 -14.61 11.43 -0.82
CA VAL A 130 -13.29 11.88 -0.34
C VAL A 130 -12.36 10.70 -0.06
N ALA A 131 -12.89 9.64 0.56
CA ALA A 131 -12.15 8.43 0.87
C ALA A 131 -11.71 7.68 -0.38
N ARG A 132 -12.46 7.76 -1.49
CA ARG A 132 -12.01 7.22 -2.79
C ARG A 132 -10.73 7.90 -3.28
N ILE A 133 -10.66 9.24 -3.18
CA ILE A 133 -9.46 10.01 -3.54
C ILE A 133 -8.31 9.70 -2.58
N GLY A 134 -8.58 9.69 -1.27
CA GLY A 134 -7.58 9.38 -0.24
C GLY A 134 -7.00 7.97 -0.35
N ALA A 135 -7.83 6.99 -0.71
CA ALA A 135 -7.40 5.63 -1.01
C ALA A 135 -6.48 5.56 -2.24
N GLY A 136 -6.75 6.37 -3.27
CA GLY A 136 -5.85 6.52 -4.42
C GLY A 136 -4.48 7.08 -4.02
N ILE A 137 -4.46 8.11 -3.16
CA ILE A 137 -3.21 8.68 -2.61
C ILE A 137 -2.46 7.62 -1.79
N PHE A 138 -3.17 6.86 -0.96
CA PHE A 138 -2.59 5.76 -0.18
C PHE A 138 -1.90 4.73 -1.10
N LEU A 139 -2.57 4.30 -2.17
CA LEU A 139 -2.00 3.33 -3.12
C LEU A 139 -0.70 3.84 -3.76
N LEU A 140 -0.64 5.12 -4.14
CA LEU A 140 0.58 5.73 -4.69
C LEU A 140 1.72 5.76 -3.66
N LEU A 141 1.43 6.13 -2.42
CA LEU A 141 2.44 6.15 -1.34
C LEU A 141 2.91 4.73 -1.00
N GLN A 142 1.99 3.77 -0.88
CA GLN A 142 2.31 2.36 -0.67
C GLN A 142 3.20 1.84 -1.80
N LEU A 143 2.87 2.18 -3.05
CA LEU A 143 3.63 1.74 -4.20
C LEU A 143 5.07 2.27 -4.20
N ILE A 144 5.27 3.55 -3.90
CA ILE A 144 6.62 4.13 -3.77
C ILE A 144 7.40 3.40 -2.67
N SER A 145 6.76 3.12 -1.53
CA SER A 145 7.39 2.37 -0.43
C SER A 145 7.78 0.95 -0.84
N VAL A 146 6.92 0.23 -1.57
CA VAL A 146 7.22 -1.11 -2.09
C VAL A 146 8.41 -1.07 -3.05
N ILE A 147 8.48 -0.11 -3.97
CA ILE A 147 9.58 0.00 -4.93
C ILE A 147 10.91 0.31 -4.22
N GLU A 148 10.92 1.21 -3.24
CA GLU A 148 12.11 1.49 -2.44
C GLU A 148 12.53 0.29 -1.59
N PHE A 149 11.56 -0.46 -1.05
CA PHE A 149 11.83 -1.72 -0.35
C PHE A 149 12.48 -2.77 -1.27
N ILE A 150 11.99 -2.91 -2.51
CA ILE A 150 12.61 -3.78 -3.54
C ILE A 150 14.04 -3.30 -3.84
N GLY A 151 14.25 -1.99 -3.96
CA GLY A 151 15.58 -1.40 -4.15
C GLY A 151 16.53 -1.67 -2.97
N TRP A 152 16.03 -1.55 -1.74
CA TRP A 152 16.78 -1.88 -0.53
C TRP A 152 17.14 -3.38 -0.49
N TRP A 153 16.20 -4.26 -0.84
CA TRP A 153 16.45 -5.69 -0.93
C TRP A 153 17.53 -6.00 -1.95
N ASN A 154 17.44 -5.38 -3.13
CA ASN A 154 18.43 -5.52 -4.18
C ASN A 154 19.82 -5.09 -3.69
N ASN A 155 19.95 -3.94 -3.04
CA ASN A 155 21.25 -3.46 -2.55
C ASN A 155 21.82 -4.31 -1.41
N ASN A 156 20.97 -4.83 -0.51
CA ASN A 156 21.40 -5.65 0.60
C ASN A 156 21.87 -7.05 0.16
N TRP A 157 21.35 -7.54 -0.98
CA TRP A 157 21.70 -8.86 -1.52
C TRP A 157 22.64 -8.75 -2.75
N ALA A 158 22.81 -7.55 -3.29
CA ALA A 158 23.81 -7.26 -4.31
C ALA A 158 25.21 -7.46 -3.71
N PRO A 159 26.13 -8.08 -4.46
CA PRO A 159 27.48 -8.37 -3.99
C PRO A 159 28.22 -7.08 -3.62
N ASP A 160 28.73 -7.00 -2.38
CA ASP A 160 29.99 -6.26 -2.16
C ASP A 160 31.05 -6.88 -3.07
N GLU A 161 31.88 -6.05 -3.71
CA GLU A 161 32.88 -6.44 -4.72
C GLU A 161 33.83 -7.56 -4.24
N GLN A 162 33.91 -7.83 -2.94
CA GLN A 162 34.79 -8.83 -2.35
C GLN A 162 34.27 -10.29 -2.36
N ARG A 163 33.01 -10.59 -2.73
CA ARG A 163 32.44 -11.94 -2.52
C ARG A 163 31.74 -12.54 -3.74
N LYS A 164 32.49 -13.28 -4.59
CA LYS A 164 31.97 -14.08 -5.74
C LYS A 164 30.74 -14.96 -5.41
N ARG A 165 30.60 -15.42 -4.16
CA ARG A 165 29.45 -16.20 -3.65
C ARG A 165 28.11 -15.43 -3.66
N SER A 166 28.14 -14.10 -3.61
CA SER A 166 26.94 -13.25 -3.55
C SER A 166 26.34 -12.97 -4.95
N CYS A 167 27.16 -12.97 -6.00
CA CYS A 167 26.70 -12.84 -7.39
C CYS A 167 25.86 -14.06 -7.82
N PHE A 168 26.31 -15.27 -7.51
CA PHE A 168 25.56 -16.50 -7.80
C PHE A 168 24.20 -16.53 -7.09
N PHE A 169 24.15 -16.10 -5.83
CA PHE A 169 22.91 -16.06 -5.06
C PHE A 169 21.90 -15.02 -5.61
N ALA A 170 22.39 -13.84 -6.02
CA ALA A 170 21.55 -12.81 -6.63
C ALA A 170 20.98 -13.26 -7.99
N LEU A 171 21.79 -13.91 -8.84
CA LEU A 171 21.34 -14.48 -10.11
C LEU A 171 20.34 -15.62 -9.90
N PHE A 172 20.63 -16.55 -9.00
CA PHE A 172 19.71 -17.65 -8.66
C PHE A 172 18.35 -17.13 -8.18
N THR A 173 18.37 -16.17 -7.24
CA THR A 173 17.15 -15.54 -6.72
C THR A 173 16.39 -14.81 -7.83
N SER A 174 17.09 -14.08 -8.70
CA SER A 174 16.49 -13.41 -9.85
C SER A 174 15.80 -14.40 -10.79
N THR A 175 16.44 -15.52 -11.10
CA THR A 175 15.88 -16.56 -11.96
C THR A 175 14.58 -17.13 -11.37
N ILE A 176 14.55 -17.38 -10.06
CA ILE A 176 13.33 -17.84 -9.38
C ILE A 176 12.17 -16.86 -9.60
N PHE A 177 12.39 -15.57 -9.39
CA PHE A 177 11.34 -14.57 -9.57
C PHE A 177 10.86 -14.45 -11.03
N TYR A 178 11.75 -14.56 -12.02
CA TYR A 178 11.34 -14.58 -13.42
C TYR A 178 10.56 -15.84 -13.78
N VAL A 179 11.00 -17.02 -13.32
CA VAL A 179 10.28 -18.28 -13.53
C VAL A 179 8.88 -18.20 -12.90
N ALA A 180 8.78 -17.73 -11.66
CA ALA A 180 7.50 -17.53 -10.99
C ALA A 180 6.59 -16.55 -11.77
N SER A 181 7.14 -15.47 -12.31
CA SER A 181 6.40 -14.50 -13.12
C SER A 181 5.85 -15.13 -14.41
N ILE A 182 6.66 -15.91 -15.12
CA ILE A 182 6.24 -16.63 -16.34
C ILE A 182 5.15 -17.67 -16.00
N CYS A 183 5.36 -18.46 -14.95
CA CYS A 183 4.35 -19.41 -14.47
C CYS A 183 3.04 -18.71 -14.11
N GLY A 184 3.10 -17.52 -13.50
CA GLY A 184 1.93 -16.69 -13.20
C GLY A 184 1.18 -16.25 -14.45
N ILE A 185 1.89 -15.74 -15.47
CA ILE A 185 1.29 -15.37 -16.77
C ILE A 185 0.61 -16.57 -17.45
N VAL A 186 1.30 -17.71 -17.53
CA VAL A 186 0.75 -18.94 -18.15
C VAL A 186 -0.49 -19.42 -17.40
N SER A 187 -0.43 -19.44 -16.06
CA SER A 187 -1.57 -19.80 -15.23
C SER A 187 -2.75 -18.85 -15.44
N MET A 188 -2.50 -17.55 -15.57
CA MET A 188 -3.57 -16.58 -15.81
C MET A 188 -4.26 -16.79 -17.15
N TYR A 189 -3.52 -17.06 -18.23
CA TYR A 189 -4.11 -17.41 -19.53
C TYR A 189 -4.99 -18.66 -19.44
N TYR A 190 -4.49 -19.69 -18.77
CA TYR A 190 -5.20 -20.97 -18.65
C TYR A 190 -6.52 -20.84 -17.86
N PHE A 191 -6.49 -20.17 -16.71
CA PHE A 191 -7.65 -20.11 -15.81
C PHE A 191 -8.64 -18.98 -16.10
N TYR A 192 -8.18 -17.84 -16.65
CA TYR A 192 -8.99 -16.61 -16.76
C TYR A 192 -9.16 -16.10 -18.20
N ALA A 193 -8.47 -16.69 -19.19
CA ALA A 193 -8.60 -16.35 -20.60
C ALA A 193 -8.64 -17.58 -21.55
N PRO A 194 -9.43 -18.64 -21.26
CA PRO A 194 -9.44 -19.86 -22.08
C PRO A 194 -10.13 -19.69 -23.44
N ARG A 195 -10.87 -18.59 -23.65
CA ARG A 195 -11.68 -18.34 -24.86
C ARG A 195 -11.40 -16.95 -25.41
N PRO A 196 -11.50 -16.74 -26.74
CA PRO A 196 -11.30 -15.43 -27.36
C PRO A 196 -12.35 -14.39 -26.95
N ALA A 197 -13.50 -14.84 -26.41
CA ALA A 197 -14.52 -13.95 -25.86
C ALA A 197 -14.05 -13.17 -24.61
N CYS A 198 -12.97 -13.61 -23.95
CA CYS A 198 -12.39 -12.97 -22.77
C CYS A 198 -11.35 -11.90 -23.15
N SER A 199 -11.70 -11.03 -24.10
CA SER A 199 -10.79 -10.06 -24.71
C SER A 199 -10.13 -9.11 -23.70
N LEU A 200 -10.88 -8.73 -22.65
CA LEU A 200 -10.38 -7.83 -21.61
C LEU A 200 -9.33 -8.51 -20.71
N ASN A 201 -9.56 -9.76 -20.29
CA ASN A 201 -8.57 -10.52 -19.52
C ASN A 201 -7.34 -10.84 -20.38
N ILE A 202 -7.52 -11.17 -21.67
CA ILE A 202 -6.41 -11.32 -22.62
C ILE A 202 -5.60 -10.02 -22.71
N PHE A 203 -6.26 -8.87 -22.85
CA PHE A 203 -5.60 -7.56 -22.91
C PHE A 203 -4.78 -7.26 -21.64
N PHE A 204 -5.33 -7.49 -20.44
CA PHE A 204 -4.59 -7.27 -19.20
C PHE A 204 -3.35 -8.16 -19.11
N ILE A 205 -3.49 -9.47 -19.33
CA ILE A 205 -2.38 -10.42 -19.21
C ILE A 205 -1.31 -10.15 -20.29
N THR A 206 -1.71 -9.90 -21.54
CA THR A 206 -0.77 -9.54 -22.63
C THR A 206 0.00 -8.27 -22.30
N TRP A 207 -0.68 -7.23 -21.81
CA TRP A 207 -0.04 -5.97 -21.45
C TRP A 207 0.95 -6.14 -20.29
N THR A 208 0.59 -6.89 -19.26
CA THR A 208 1.50 -7.23 -18.15
C THR A 208 2.75 -7.96 -18.67
N ALA A 209 2.59 -8.91 -19.59
CA ALA A 209 3.72 -9.60 -20.22
C ALA A 209 4.63 -8.66 -21.04
N ILE A 210 4.06 -7.65 -21.70
CA ILE A 210 4.84 -6.60 -22.39
C ILE A 210 5.62 -5.76 -21.36
N LEU A 211 4.97 -5.30 -20.28
CA LEU A 211 5.62 -4.53 -19.22
C LEU A 211 6.80 -5.29 -18.60
N LEU A 212 6.64 -6.60 -18.36
CA LEU A 212 7.70 -7.51 -17.92
C LEU A 212 8.94 -7.47 -18.84
N ILE A 213 8.72 -7.66 -20.15
CA ILE A 213 9.80 -7.66 -21.16
C ILE A 213 10.49 -6.29 -21.19
N VAL A 214 9.71 -5.20 -21.20
CA VAL A 214 10.24 -3.83 -21.23
C VAL A 214 11.08 -3.54 -19.98
N MET A 215 10.58 -3.86 -18.78
CA MET A 215 11.33 -3.67 -17.54
C MET A 215 12.63 -4.49 -17.52
N MET A 216 12.60 -5.73 -18.00
CA MET A 216 13.79 -6.56 -18.11
C MET A 216 14.83 -5.96 -19.09
N ALA A 217 14.39 -5.54 -20.28
CA ALA A 217 15.26 -4.91 -21.28
C ALA A 217 15.88 -3.61 -20.77
N MET A 218 15.10 -2.77 -20.08
CA MET A 218 15.58 -1.53 -19.48
C MET A 218 16.61 -1.77 -18.37
N SER A 219 16.40 -2.77 -17.51
CA SER A 219 17.34 -3.09 -16.43
C SER A 219 18.68 -3.64 -16.94
N LEU A 220 18.66 -4.33 -18.09
CA LEU A 220 19.86 -4.84 -18.77
C LEU A 220 20.59 -3.80 -19.61
N HIS A 221 19.95 -2.65 -19.89
CA HIS A 221 20.55 -1.62 -20.71
C HIS A 221 21.85 -1.11 -20.07
N SER A 222 22.92 -1.02 -20.89
CA SER A 222 24.29 -0.73 -20.44
C SER A 222 24.43 0.56 -19.62
N LYS A 223 23.60 1.57 -19.90
CA LYS A 223 23.59 2.84 -19.15
C LYS A 223 22.91 2.77 -17.78
N VAL A 224 22.07 1.77 -17.52
CA VAL A 224 21.31 1.64 -16.26
C VAL A 224 21.96 0.62 -15.33
N ASN A 225 22.31 -0.55 -15.88
CA ASN A 225 23.00 -1.68 -15.22
C ASN A 225 22.67 -1.89 -13.72
N ARG A 226 21.37 -1.98 -13.39
CA ARG A 226 20.87 -2.12 -12.01
C ARG A 226 20.84 -3.57 -11.49
N GLY A 227 21.25 -4.53 -12.32
CA GLY A 227 21.15 -5.96 -12.06
C GLY A 227 19.74 -6.52 -12.32
N LEU A 228 19.67 -7.84 -12.48
CA LEU A 228 18.41 -8.55 -12.84
C LEU A 228 17.49 -8.82 -11.65
N LEU A 229 18.01 -8.82 -10.42
CA LEU A 229 17.25 -9.18 -9.22
C LEU A 229 16.11 -8.18 -8.93
N SER A 230 16.39 -6.88 -9.01
CA SER A 230 15.38 -5.84 -8.82
C SER A 230 14.24 -5.95 -9.84
N SER A 231 14.56 -6.18 -11.12
CA SER A 231 13.52 -6.32 -12.17
C SER A 231 12.76 -7.64 -12.07
N GLY A 232 13.39 -8.72 -11.62
CA GLY A 232 12.71 -9.99 -11.33
C GLY A 232 11.69 -9.88 -10.19
N ILE A 233 12.06 -9.21 -9.09
CA ILE A 233 11.13 -8.99 -7.96
C ILE A 233 9.97 -8.08 -8.42
N MET A 234 10.27 -7.01 -9.17
CA MET A 234 9.25 -6.12 -9.71
C MET A 234 8.32 -6.84 -10.69
N ALA A 235 8.87 -7.68 -11.56
CA ALA A 235 8.15 -8.56 -12.47
C ALA A 235 7.11 -9.42 -11.72
N SER A 236 7.51 -10.06 -10.63
CA SER A 236 6.61 -10.88 -9.81
C SER A 236 5.51 -10.04 -9.16
N TYR A 237 5.85 -8.82 -8.72
CA TYR A 237 4.88 -7.89 -8.12
C TYR A 237 3.83 -7.42 -9.13
N VAL A 238 4.23 -7.04 -10.34
CA VAL A 238 3.31 -6.63 -11.42
C VAL A 238 2.40 -7.80 -11.83
N VAL A 239 2.93 -9.01 -11.96
CA VAL A 239 2.11 -10.22 -12.21
C VAL A 239 1.10 -10.47 -11.09
N PHE A 240 1.51 -10.28 -9.83
CA PHE A 240 0.61 -10.41 -8.68
C PHE A 240 -0.52 -9.35 -8.70
N LEU A 241 -0.21 -8.10 -9.08
CA LEU A 241 -1.23 -7.05 -9.20
C LEU A 241 -2.23 -7.37 -10.31
N CYS A 242 -1.77 -7.81 -11.48
CA CYS A 242 -2.63 -8.27 -12.58
C CYS A 242 -3.54 -9.43 -12.12
N TRP A 243 -2.97 -10.44 -11.48
CA TRP A 243 -3.73 -11.58 -10.95
C TRP A 243 -4.78 -11.14 -9.93
N SER A 244 -4.43 -10.23 -9.01
CA SER A 244 -5.36 -9.66 -8.04
C SER A 244 -6.50 -8.89 -8.72
N ALA A 245 -6.21 -8.15 -9.80
CA ALA A 245 -7.21 -7.41 -10.56
C ALA A 245 -8.23 -8.32 -11.24
N ILE A 246 -7.75 -9.38 -11.92
CA ILE A 246 -8.61 -10.37 -12.58
C ILE A 246 -9.45 -11.15 -11.57
N ARG A 247 -8.90 -11.47 -10.39
CA ARG A 247 -9.67 -12.08 -9.29
C ARG A 247 -10.79 -11.19 -8.76
N SER A 248 -10.67 -9.87 -8.94
CA SER A 248 -11.64 -8.87 -8.52
C SER A 248 -12.77 -8.67 -9.55
N GLU A 249 -12.64 -9.27 -10.73
CA GLU A 249 -13.68 -9.26 -11.76
C GLU A 249 -14.98 -9.86 -11.20
N PRO A 250 -16.13 -9.18 -11.37
CA PRO A 250 -17.41 -9.74 -10.97
C PRO A 250 -17.63 -11.09 -11.66
N ALA A 251 -18.43 -11.97 -11.06
CA ALA A 251 -18.66 -13.30 -11.61
C ALA A 251 -19.49 -13.21 -12.91
N ASP A 252 -18.83 -13.02 -14.04
CA ASP A 252 -19.37 -13.39 -15.36
C ASP A 252 -18.91 -14.83 -15.66
N GLU A 253 -19.87 -15.72 -15.89
CA GLU A 253 -19.62 -17.17 -16.07
C GLU A 253 -18.80 -17.48 -17.32
N LYS A 254 -18.55 -16.49 -18.18
CA LYS A 254 -17.91 -16.68 -19.48
C LYS A 254 -16.41 -16.94 -19.42
N CYS A 255 -15.72 -16.43 -18.40
CA CYS A 255 -14.25 -16.33 -18.41
C CYS A 255 -13.52 -17.06 -17.27
N LYS A 256 -14.23 -17.73 -16.36
CA LYS A 256 -13.62 -18.54 -15.28
C LYS A 256 -13.71 -20.04 -15.60
N LEU A 257 -12.57 -20.72 -15.64
CA LEU A 257 -12.52 -22.17 -15.91
C LEU A 257 -13.09 -23.00 -14.74
N GLU A 258 -12.94 -22.53 -13.50
CA GLU A 258 -13.46 -23.20 -12.30
C GLU A 258 -14.87 -22.68 -11.94
N LYS A 259 -15.87 -23.55 -12.08
CA LYS A 259 -17.16 -23.35 -11.38
C LYS A 259 -16.92 -23.59 -9.88
N PRO A 260 -17.40 -22.70 -8.98
CA PRO A 260 -17.30 -22.94 -7.54
C PRO A 260 -17.99 -24.28 -7.22
N LYS A 261 -17.25 -25.23 -6.66
CA LYS A 261 -17.84 -26.46 -6.10
C LYS A 261 -18.58 -26.08 -4.82
N ASP A 262 -19.91 -26.19 -4.87
CA ASP A 262 -20.76 -26.11 -3.68
C ASP A 262 -20.28 -27.14 -2.65
N GLY A 263 -19.89 -26.67 -1.45
CA GLY A 263 -19.79 -27.54 -0.26
C GLY A 263 -18.49 -27.55 0.53
N HIS A 264 -17.38 -26.94 0.08
CA HIS A 264 -16.12 -26.88 0.87
C HIS A 264 -15.47 -25.47 0.92
N GLY A 265 -16.25 -24.44 0.54
CA GLY A 265 -15.80 -23.07 0.25
C GLY A 265 -15.87 -22.06 1.40
N ASP A 266 -16.49 -22.39 2.55
CA ASP A 266 -16.68 -21.41 3.62
C ASP A 266 -15.36 -21.12 4.35
N TRP A 267 -14.61 -22.14 4.76
CA TRP A 267 -13.38 -21.93 5.53
C TRP A 267 -12.28 -21.26 4.70
N THR A 268 -12.14 -21.64 3.42
CA THR A 268 -11.13 -21.05 2.51
C THR A 268 -11.45 -19.60 2.16
N THR A 269 -12.73 -19.25 2.02
CA THR A 269 -13.17 -17.86 1.81
C THR A 269 -12.95 -17.02 3.06
N ILE A 270 -13.28 -17.54 4.25
CA ILE A 270 -13.02 -16.89 5.54
C ILE A 270 -11.52 -16.65 5.73
N LEU A 271 -10.69 -17.67 5.46
CA LEU A 271 -9.25 -17.54 5.56
C LEU A 271 -8.72 -16.48 4.58
N GLY A 272 -9.15 -16.53 3.32
CA GLY A 272 -8.74 -15.55 2.31
C GLY A 272 -9.12 -14.12 2.70
N PHE A 273 -10.29 -13.94 3.31
CA PHE A 273 -10.75 -12.66 3.84
C PHE A 273 -9.89 -12.15 5.01
N LEU A 274 -9.55 -13.01 5.98
CA LEU A 274 -8.67 -12.65 7.10
C LEU A 274 -7.24 -12.33 6.63
N ILE A 275 -6.73 -13.08 5.65
CA ILE A 275 -5.44 -12.80 5.01
C ILE A 275 -5.50 -11.42 4.33
N ALA A 276 -6.59 -11.09 3.64
CA ALA A 276 -6.75 -9.77 3.02
C ALA A 276 -6.75 -8.64 4.07
N ILE A 277 -7.44 -8.79 5.20
CA ILE A 277 -7.34 -7.83 6.31
C ILE A 277 -5.90 -7.71 6.81
N GLY A 278 -5.22 -8.83 7.04
CA GLY A 278 -3.82 -8.85 7.43
C GLY A 278 -2.92 -8.11 6.44
N ALA A 279 -3.15 -8.31 5.13
CA ALA A 279 -2.42 -7.63 4.07
C ALA A 279 -2.65 -6.11 4.07
N ILE A 280 -3.89 -5.64 4.30
CA ILE A 280 -4.22 -4.22 4.42
C ILE A 280 -3.48 -3.59 5.60
N VAL A 281 -3.50 -4.25 6.76
CA VAL A 281 -2.81 -3.77 7.97
C VAL A 281 -1.30 -3.75 7.75
N MET A 282 -0.73 -4.82 7.18
CA MET A 282 0.70 -4.88 6.89
C MET A 282 1.13 -3.83 5.88
N ALA A 283 0.36 -3.62 4.81
CA ALA A 283 0.61 -2.58 3.82
C ALA A 283 0.59 -1.17 4.45
N THR A 284 -0.39 -0.89 5.32
CA THR A 284 -0.49 0.38 6.03
C THR A 284 0.67 0.57 7.01
N PHE A 285 1.00 -0.48 7.76
CA PHE A 285 2.07 -0.45 8.75
C PHE A 285 3.45 -0.28 8.09
N SER A 286 3.76 -1.06 7.05
CA SER A 286 5.03 -0.98 6.33
C SER A 286 5.24 0.38 5.67
N THR A 287 4.20 0.88 4.99
CA THR A 287 4.24 2.22 4.38
C THR A 287 4.42 3.30 5.46
N GLY A 288 3.73 3.18 6.60
CA GLY A 288 3.81 4.18 7.67
C GLY A 288 5.17 4.27 8.36
N ILE A 289 5.92 3.17 8.45
CA ILE A 289 7.28 3.18 9.01
C ILE A 289 8.36 3.60 8.00
N ASP A 290 8.03 3.62 6.71
CA ASP A 290 8.96 3.93 5.62
C ASP A 290 9.06 5.44 5.33
N SER A 291 9.04 6.28 6.38
CA SER A 291 9.11 7.73 6.22
C SER A 291 10.41 8.21 5.55
N LYS A 292 11.47 7.39 5.54
CA LYS A 292 12.77 7.75 4.96
C LYS A 292 12.75 7.79 3.45
N SER A 293 11.94 6.94 2.80
CA SER A 293 11.75 6.95 1.35
C SER A 293 11.17 8.27 0.84
N PHE A 294 10.49 9.02 1.71
CA PHE A 294 9.85 10.30 1.40
C PHE A 294 10.61 11.51 1.96
N GLN A 295 11.79 11.32 2.56
CA GLN A 295 12.64 12.43 3.00
C GLN A 295 13.40 13.01 1.80
N PHE A 296 13.05 14.24 1.42
CA PHE A 296 13.71 14.98 0.32
C PHE A 296 15.15 15.40 0.63
N ARG A 297 15.54 15.48 1.91
CA ARG A 297 16.88 15.85 2.36
C ARG A 297 17.52 14.66 3.08
N LYS A 298 18.43 13.95 2.40
CA LYS A 298 19.10 12.75 2.92
C LYS A 298 20.37 13.06 3.72
N ASP A 299 20.84 14.31 3.72
CA ASP A 299 22.20 14.69 4.18
C ASP A 299 22.27 15.30 5.59
N GLU A 300 21.19 15.24 6.38
CA GLU A 300 21.24 15.71 7.78
C GLU A 300 21.83 14.63 8.70
N VAL A 301 22.88 15.00 9.46
CA VAL A 301 23.52 14.15 10.48
C VAL A 301 22.48 13.81 11.56
N LYS A 302 22.18 12.52 11.72
CA LYS A 302 21.22 12.06 12.74
C LYS A 302 21.87 12.06 14.12
N LEU A 303 21.27 12.79 15.04
CA LEU A 303 21.68 12.83 16.45
C LEU A 303 21.05 11.65 17.22
N GLU A 304 21.64 11.28 18.37
CA GLU A 304 21.17 10.13 19.15
C GLU A 304 19.72 10.30 19.67
N ASP A 305 19.30 11.55 19.90
CA ASP A 305 17.98 11.94 20.40
C ASP A 305 16.93 12.09 19.28
N ASP A 306 17.29 11.88 18.01
CA ASP A 306 16.36 11.93 16.89
C ASP A 306 15.42 10.73 16.84
N ILE A 307 14.18 10.98 16.42
CA ILE A 307 13.19 9.92 16.20
C ILE A 307 13.56 9.03 15.00
N ARG A 308 13.29 7.73 15.11
CA ARG A 308 13.71 6.74 14.08
C ARG A 308 12.91 6.80 12.77
N TYR A 309 11.70 7.34 12.83
CA TYR A 309 10.70 7.48 11.78
C TYR A 309 9.86 8.71 12.11
N ASN A 310 9.29 9.36 11.11
CA ASN A 310 8.46 10.54 11.32
C ASN A 310 7.07 10.13 11.84
N TYR A 311 6.72 10.57 13.06
CA TYR A 311 5.45 10.23 13.71
C TYR A 311 4.24 10.79 12.95
N GLY A 312 4.34 12.00 12.43
CA GLY A 312 3.31 12.61 11.60
C GLY A 312 3.07 11.77 10.34
N PHE A 313 4.11 11.46 9.58
CA PHE A 313 4.00 10.62 8.38
C PHE A 313 3.34 9.28 8.69
N PHE A 314 3.76 8.61 9.77
CA PHE A 314 3.16 7.36 10.20
C PHE A 314 1.65 7.47 10.42
N HIS A 315 1.20 8.46 11.19
CA HIS A 315 -0.23 8.67 11.46
C HIS A 315 -1.02 9.12 10.23
N MET A 316 -0.40 9.92 9.35
CA MET A 316 -0.99 10.30 8.07
C MET A 316 -1.23 9.08 7.19
N ILE A 317 -0.26 8.15 7.08
CA ILE A 317 -0.44 6.90 6.35
C ILE A 317 -1.55 6.04 6.95
N PHE A 318 -1.69 5.96 8.28
CA PHE A 318 -2.79 5.23 8.91
C PHE A 318 -4.15 5.88 8.65
N SER A 319 -4.22 7.22 8.60
CA SER A 319 -5.45 7.94 8.24
C SER A 319 -5.86 7.69 6.78
N LEU A 320 -4.90 7.70 5.84
CA LEU A 320 -5.13 7.34 4.43
C LEU A 320 -5.45 5.84 4.28
N GLY A 321 -4.80 4.99 5.09
CA GLY A 321 -5.10 3.55 5.18
C GLY A 321 -6.53 3.30 5.67
N ALA A 322 -7.07 4.19 6.52
CA ALA A 322 -8.46 4.12 6.95
C ALA A 322 -9.46 4.33 5.80
N MET A 323 -9.15 5.25 4.90
CA MET A 323 -9.91 5.48 3.68
C MET A 323 -9.75 4.32 2.69
N TYR A 324 -8.53 3.79 2.55
CA TYR A 324 -8.23 2.65 1.69
C TYR A 324 -8.98 1.37 2.08
N PHE A 325 -8.93 0.94 3.34
CA PHE A 325 -9.63 -0.28 3.74
C PHE A 325 -11.15 -0.14 3.54
N ALA A 326 -11.70 1.07 3.71
CA ALA A 326 -13.11 1.31 3.48
C ALA A 326 -13.48 1.06 2.02
N MET A 327 -12.70 1.61 1.08
CA MET A 327 -12.91 1.40 -0.35
C MET A 327 -12.81 -0.08 -0.72
N LEU A 328 -11.85 -0.83 -0.16
CA LEU A 328 -11.76 -2.26 -0.37
C LEU A 328 -13.00 -3.02 0.13
N PHE A 329 -13.49 -2.66 1.32
CA PHE A 329 -14.63 -3.34 1.96
C PHE A 329 -15.96 -3.10 1.24
N ILE A 330 -16.08 -1.98 0.52
CA ILE A 330 -17.24 -1.63 -0.31
C ILE A 330 -17.00 -1.86 -1.81
N SER A 331 -15.89 -2.51 -2.17
CA SER A 331 -15.51 -2.77 -3.57
C SER A 331 -15.44 -1.53 -4.46
N TRP A 332 -14.98 -0.40 -3.91
CA TRP A 332 -14.86 0.90 -4.58
C TRP A 332 -16.18 1.46 -5.14
N ASN A 333 -17.32 0.91 -4.71
CA ASN A 333 -18.63 1.31 -5.18
C ASN A 333 -19.48 1.78 -3.98
N LEU A 334 -20.02 3.00 -4.07
CA LEU A 334 -20.88 3.54 -3.01
C LEU A 334 -22.35 3.10 -3.14
N GLU A 335 -22.76 2.65 -4.31
CA GLU A 335 -24.16 2.35 -4.64
C GLU A 335 -24.49 0.86 -4.52
N ASN A 336 -23.53 -0.02 -4.83
CA ASN A 336 -23.71 -1.47 -4.80
C ASN A 336 -23.21 -2.10 -3.51
N SER A 337 -23.89 -3.14 -3.01
CA SER A 337 -23.45 -3.87 -1.82
C SER A 337 -22.29 -4.82 -2.08
N ALA A 338 -21.33 -4.82 -1.16
CA ALA A 338 -20.33 -5.86 -1.07
C ALA A 338 -20.98 -7.19 -0.62
N ARG A 339 -20.60 -8.29 -1.29
CA ARG A 339 -21.04 -9.64 -0.90
C ARG A 339 -20.40 -10.03 0.44
N LYS A 340 -21.12 -10.75 1.29
CA LYS A 340 -20.61 -11.27 2.57
C LYS A 340 -19.30 -12.05 2.33
N TRP A 341 -18.32 -11.89 3.23
CA TRP A 341 -16.99 -12.51 3.11
C TRP A 341 -16.21 -12.20 1.83
N SER A 342 -16.60 -11.14 1.10
CA SER A 342 -15.83 -10.63 -0.04
C SER A 342 -15.21 -9.28 0.28
N ILE A 343 -14.06 -9.01 -0.34
CA ILE A 343 -13.38 -7.72 -0.34
C ILE A 343 -13.03 -7.44 -1.78
N ASP A 344 -13.31 -6.21 -2.23
CA ASP A 344 -12.71 -5.69 -3.45
C ASP A 344 -13.08 -6.52 -4.69
N VAL A 345 -14.38 -6.75 -4.88
CA VAL A 345 -14.98 -7.48 -6.02
C VAL A 345 -15.91 -6.55 -6.78
N GLY A 346 -15.57 -6.27 -8.04
CA GLY A 346 -16.34 -5.41 -8.94
C GLY A 346 -15.46 -4.78 -10.02
N TRP A 347 -16.06 -4.30 -11.10
CA TRP A 347 -15.33 -3.68 -12.22
C TRP A 347 -14.47 -2.48 -11.78
N THR A 348 -14.97 -1.65 -10.86
CA THR A 348 -14.21 -0.52 -10.32
C THR A 348 -12.94 -0.99 -9.61
N SER A 349 -13.04 -2.04 -8.79
CA SER A 349 -11.90 -2.66 -8.12
C SER A 349 -10.86 -3.17 -9.12
N THR A 350 -11.31 -3.93 -10.14
CA THR A 350 -10.45 -4.45 -11.20
C THR A 350 -9.65 -3.33 -11.86
N TRP A 351 -10.32 -2.26 -12.28
CA TRP A 351 -9.65 -1.13 -12.92
C TRP A 351 -8.69 -0.38 -12.00
N VAL A 352 -9.05 -0.16 -10.73
CA VAL A 352 -8.14 0.47 -9.76
C VAL A 352 -6.85 -0.34 -9.62
N LYS A 353 -6.94 -1.68 -9.58
CA LYS A 353 -5.76 -2.55 -9.50
C LYS A 353 -4.91 -2.55 -10.77
N ILE A 354 -5.52 -2.60 -11.94
CA ILE A 354 -4.80 -2.51 -13.23
C ILE A 354 -4.11 -1.16 -13.36
N ILE A 355 -4.78 -0.07 -13.01
CA ILE A 355 -4.16 1.27 -13.02
C ILE A 355 -3.01 1.34 -12.02
N ASN A 356 -3.17 0.75 -10.82
CA ASN A 356 -2.10 0.68 -9.82
C ASN A 356 -0.89 -0.14 -10.33
N GLU A 357 -1.12 -1.23 -11.08
CA GLU A 357 -0.07 -1.99 -11.76
C GLU A 357 0.67 -1.14 -12.80
N TRP A 358 -0.05 -0.37 -13.62
CA TRP A 358 0.58 0.50 -14.61
C TRP A 358 1.43 1.58 -13.95
N PHE A 359 0.92 2.23 -12.90
CA PHE A 359 1.71 3.16 -12.09
C PHE A 359 2.93 2.49 -11.48
N ALA A 360 2.81 1.24 -11.01
CA ALA A 360 3.94 0.49 -10.47
C ALA A 360 5.06 0.34 -11.50
N ALA A 361 4.72 -0.17 -12.68
CA ALA A 361 5.67 -0.33 -13.77
C ALA A 361 6.27 1.03 -14.19
N THR A 362 5.44 2.06 -14.36
CA THR A 362 5.89 3.40 -14.78
C THR A 362 6.84 4.03 -13.77
N ILE A 363 6.52 4.02 -12.48
CA ILE A 363 7.38 4.59 -11.43
C ILE A 363 8.70 3.83 -11.35
N TYR A 364 8.67 2.50 -11.46
CA TYR A 364 9.88 1.68 -11.49
C TYR A 364 10.76 1.99 -12.71
N MET A 365 10.18 2.01 -13.91
CA MET A 365 10.88 2.38 -15.14
C MET A 365 11.49 3.79 -15.05
N TRP A 366 10.74 4.75 -14.50
CA TRP A 366 11.24 6.10 -14.26
C TRP A 366 12.41 6.13 -13.28
N LYS A 367 12.36 5.34 -12.20
CA LYS A 367 13.47 5.22 -11.24
C LYS A 367 14.75 4.66 -11.86
N LEU A 368 14.63 3.80 -12.87
CA LEU A 368 15.76 3.29 -13.66
C LEU A 368 16.33 4.35 -14.60
N ILE A 369 15.47 5.11 -15.29
CA ILE A 369 15.87 6.10 -16.30
C ILE A 369 16.37 7.42 -15.68
N ALA A 370 15.75 7.88 -14.59
CA ALA A 370 15.97 9.22 -14.06
C ALA A 370 17.44 9.56 -13.73
N PRO A 371 18.27 8.65 -13.17
CA PRO A 371 19.70 8.91 -13.00
C PRO A 371 20.43 9.12 -14.33
N VAL A 372 20.12 8.32 -15.35
CA VAL A 372 20.76 8.38 -16.67
C VAL A 372 20.41 9.68 -17.40
N VAL A 373 19.15 10.14 -17.29
CA VAL A 373 18.69 11.40 -17.91
C VAL A 373 19.22 12.64 -17.19
N LYS A 374 19.60 12.54 -15.90
CA LYS A 374 20.19 13.65 -15.13
C LYS A 374 21.70 13.77 -15.28
N GLN A 375 22.40 12.71 -15.67
CA GLN A 375 23.85 12.73 -15.92
C GLN A 375 24.38 13.46 -17.18
N PRO A 376 23.61 13.81 -18.24
CA PRO A 376 24.16 14.47 -19.41
C PRO A 376 24.54 15.95 -19.17
N ARG A 377 24.33 16.50 -17.97
CA ARG A 377 24.75 17.87 -17.63
C ARG A 377 26.12 17.99 -16.96
N VAL A 378 26.69 16.91 -16.42
CA VAL A 378 27.99 16.97 -15.73
C VAL A 378 29.14 16.70 -16.71
N ILE A 379 28.97 15.73 -17.61
CA ILE A 379 30.01 15.35 -18.59
C ILE A 379 30.33 16.52 -19.53
N ASN A 380 29.31 17.26 -20.00
CA ASN A 380 29.55 18.40 -20.89
C ASN A 380 30.26 19.57 -20.20
N HIS A 381 30.16 19.70 -18.86
CA HIS A 381 30.84 20.78 -18.15
C HIS A 381 32.30 20.45 -17.87
N GLU A 382 32.60 19.19 -17.51
CA GLU A 382 33.99 18.71 -17.40
C GLU A 382 34.69 18.72 -18.76
N GLU A 383 34.05 18.25 -19.85
CA GLU A 383 34.64 18.31 -21.19
C GLU A 383 34.87 19.76 -21.67
N SER A 384 33.95 20.69 -21.36
CA SER A 384 34.13 22.11 -21.70
C SER A 384 35.27 22.78 -20.93
N VAL A 385 35.49 22.41 -19.66
CA VAL A 385 36.57 22.97 -18.82
C VAL A 385 37.92 22.35 -19.18
N GLN A 386 37.94 21.06 -19.57
CA GLN A 386 39.16 20.39 -20.02
C GLN A 386 39.62 20.89 -21.40
N GLN A 387 38.70 21.15 -22.35
CA GLN A 387 39.05 21.75 -23.64
C GLN A 387 39.58 23.19 -23.53
N ILE A 388 39.10 23.98 -22.56
CA ILE A 388 39.60 25.34 -22.32
C ILE A 388 41.00 25.31 -21.67
N ASN A 389 41.27 24.36 -20.78
CA ASN A 389 42.59 24.21 -20.17
C ASN A 389 43.66 23.70 -21.16
N ASP A 390 43.32 22.80 -22.08
CA ASP A 390 44.28 22.30 -23.09
C ASP A 390 44.57 23.31 -24.21
N SER A 391 43.71 24.31 -24.43
CA SER A 391 43.92 25.36 -25.44
C SER A 391 44.60 26.62 -24.91
N THR A 392 44.94 26.66 -23.61
CA THR A 392 45.57 27.81 -22.94
C THR A 392 47.01 27.55 -22.45
N LEU A 393 47.60 26.40 -22.80
CA LEU A 393 49.03 26.15 -22.62
C LEU A 393 49.80 26.52 -23.90
N PRO A 394 50.59 27.62 -23.89
CA PRO A 394 51.41 28.06 -25.02
C PRO A 394 52.64 27.19 -25.27
#